data_AF-A0A1I4JN54-F1
#
_entry.id   AF-A0A1I4JN54-F1
#
_cell.length_a   1.000
_cell.length_b   1.000
_cell.length_c   1.000
_cell.angle_alpha   90.00
_cell.angle_beta   90.00
_cell.angle_gamma   90.00
#
_symmetry.space_group_name_H-M   'P 1'
#
loop_
_entity.id
_entity.type
_entity.pdbx_description
1 polymer ?
#
loop_
_entity_poly.entity_id
_entity_poly.type
_entity_poly.pdbx_seq_one_letter_code
_entity_poly.pdbx_strand_id
1 'polypeptide(L)'
;MGFAARVWVCGSRCWPWPQTVAAVLDRAAARHGGDLVVIEGAGTGAERAAHRWCQERGLPAWRHRCHPRLQASRGLMRLPRETLAVRHQRILRDEGPRLVVVFHEAFAPGPGVSADIARRAVAAGVPVWLVPGADPGRGRWLTAANLPGPPPAAPAPPAASPGAAVRAGTPDGPAGRAHPAAAPATPC
;
A
#
# COMPACT_ATOMS: atom_id res chain seq x y z
N MET A 1 3.42 -24.82 19.77
CA MET A 1 3.28 -24.37 18.38
C MET A 1 4.19 -23.17 18.18
N GLY A 2 5.28 -23.32 17.44
CA GLY A 2 6.09 -22.16 17.03
C GLY A 2 5.33 -21.36 15.98
N PHE A 3 5.29 -20.03 16.11
CA PHE A 3 4.70 -19.20 15.07
C PHE A 3 5.58 -19.22 13.82
N ALA A 4 4.97 -19.40 12.65
CA ALA A 4 5.67 -19.34 11.37
C ALA A 4 6.45 -18.02 11.23
N ALA A 5 7.69 -18.09 10.74
CA ALA A 5 8.49 -16.91 10.49
C ALA A 5 8.06 -16.27 9.18
N ARG A 6 7.37 -15.13 9.27
CA ARG A 6 6.79 -14.43 8.11
C ARG A 6 7.63 -13.21 7.78
N VAL A 7 8.33 -13.24 6.65
CA VAL A 7 9.23 -12.17 6.21
C VAL A 7 8.60 -11.44 5.03
N TRP A 8 8.36 -10.14 5.17
CA TRP A 8 7.94 -9.30 4.05
C TRP A 8 9.15 -8.61 3.42
N VAL A 9 9.39 -8.92 2.15
CA VAL A 9 10.43 -8.29 1.34
C VAL A 9 9.86 -7.11 0.54
N CYS A 10 10.52 -5.97 0.63
CA CYS A 10 10.30 -4.83 -0.26
C CYS A 10 11.63 -4.11 -0.53
N GLY A 11 11.64 -3.14 -1.46
CA GLY A 11 12.88 -2.43 -1.74
C GLY A 11 12.87 -1.57 -2.99
N SER A 12 14.07 -1.12 -3.38
CA SER A 12 14.31 -0.37 -4.60
C SER A 12 13.89 -1.18 -5.83
N ARG A 13 13.23 -0.47 -6.76
CA ARG A 13 12.86 -1.01 -8.07
C ARG A 13 14.06 -1.31 -8.96
N CYS A 14 15.20 -0.70 -8.64
CA CYS A 14 16.47 -0.80 -9.36
C CYS A 14 17.55 -1.53 -8.55
N TRP A 15 17.15 -2.26 -7.49
CA TRP A 15 18.07 -2.98 -6.62
C TRP A 15 19.07 -3.84 -7.43
N PRO A 16 20.38 -3.55 -7.38
CA PRO A 16 21.35 -4.14 -8.30
C PRO A 16 21.93 -5.48 -7.82
N TRP A 17 21.67 -5.87 -6.57
CA TRP A 17 22.28 -7.06 -5.94
C TRP A 17 21.24 -8.13 -5.59
N PRO A 18 20.64 -8.83 -6.58
CA PRO A 18 19.64 -9.87 -6.31
C PRO A 18 20.18 -11.01 -5.43
N GLN A 19 21.49 -11.28 -5.47
CA GLN A 19 22.14 -12.29 -4.63
C GLN A 19 22.08 -11.93 -3.14
N THR A 20 22.07 -10.63 -2.80
CA THR A 20 21.90 -10.19 -1.41
C THR A 20 20.51 -10.54 -0.89
N VAL A 21 19.47 -10.44 -1.72
CA VAL A 21 18.11 -10.88 -1.35
C VAL A 21 18.10 -12.38 -1.09
N ALA A 22 18.70 -13.16 -1.99
CA ALA A 22 18.83 -14.61 -1.82
C ALA A 22 19.58 -14.96 -0.54
N ALA A 23 20.72 -14.33 -0.26
CA ALA A 23 21.52 -14.61 0.93
C ALA A 23 20.77 -14.31 2.24
N VAL A 24 19.96 -13.25 2.28
CA VAL A 24 19.10 -12.96 3.45
C VAL A 24 18.02 -14.02 3.60
N LEU A 25 17.35 -14.39 2.52
CA LEU A 25 16.29 -15.41 2.55
C LEU A 25 16.84 -16.80 2.84
N ASP A 26 18.05 -17.13 2.40
CA ASP A 26 18.75 -18.37 2.72
C ASP A 26 19.06 -18.48 4.21
N ARG A 27 19.52 -17.39 4.84
CA ARG A 27 19.70 -17.34 6.30
C ARG A 27 18.37 -17.51 7.04
N ALA A 28 17.30 -16.88 6.55
CA ALA A 28 15.97 -17.05 7.12
C ALA A 28 15.47 -18.50 6.97
N ALA A 29 15.68 -19.12 5.81
CA ALA A 29 15.30 -20.49 5.53
C ALA A 29 16.12 -21.49 6.36
N ALA A 30 17.42 -21.27 6.53
CA ALA A 30 18.26 -22.09 7.39
C ALA A 30 17.81 -22.01 8.86
N ARG A 31 17.35 -20.84 9.32
CA ARG A 31 16.88 -20.64 10.69
C ARG A 31 15.48 -21.20 10.95
N HIS A 32 14.58 -21.08 9.98
CA HIS A 32 13.15 -21.35 10.17
C HIS A 32 12.62 -22.57 9.40
N GLY A 33 13.46 -23.18 8.55
CA GLY A 33 13.15 -24.42 7.85
C GLY A 33 11.83 -24.36 7.09
N GLY A 34 10.95 -25.33 7.38
CA GLY A 34 9.61 -25.47 6.80
C GLY A 34 8.64 -24.34 7.13
N ASP A 35 8.91 -23.57 8.19
CA ASP A 35 8.00 -22.57 8.74
C ASP A 35 8.22 -21.17 8.15
N LEU A 36 9.22 -20.99 7.28
CA LEU A 36 9.44 -19.73 6.59
C LEU A 36 8.32 -19.46 5.58
N VAL A 37 7.68 -18.30 5.72
CA VAL A 37 6.77 -17.70 4.75
C VAL A 37 7.37 -16.39 4.24
N VAL A 38 7.47 -16.26 2.91
CA VAL A 38 7.94 -15.05 2.24
C VAL A 38 6.75 -14.31 1.65
N ILE A 39 6.62 -13.03 1.98
CA ILE A 39 5.59 -12.12 1.49
C ILE A 39 6.26 -11.09 0.60
N GLU A 40 5.68 -10.82 -0.58
CA GLU A 40 6.24 -9.86 -1.55
C GLU A 40 5.15 -9.23 -2.44
N GLY A 41 5.51 -8.18 -3.19
CA GLY A 41 4.55 -7.31 -3.89
C GLY A 41 4.49 -7.43 -5.42
N ALA A 42 5.21 -8.39 -5.99
CA ALA A 42 5.46 -8.62 -7.41
C ALA A 42 6.03 -7.40 -8.17
N GLY A 43 6.77 -6.53 -7.48
CA GLY A 43 7.47 -5.41 -8.09
C GLY A 43 8.74 -5.81 -8.85
N THR A 44 9.47 -4.81 -9.34
CA THR A 44 10.81 -4.98 -9.93
C THR A 44 11.90 -4.90 -8.85
N GLY A 45 13.16 -5.14 -9.24
CA GLY A 45 14.30 -5.02 -8.31
C GLY A 45 14.25 -6.06 -7.20
N ALA A 46 14.24 -5.61 -5.96
CA ALA A 46 14.30 -6.49 -4.78
C ALA A 46 13.12 -7.47 -4.68
N GLU A 47 11.90 -7.01 -4.98
CA GLU A 47 10.70 -7.87 -4.94
C GLU A 47 10.78 -8.97 -6.01
N ARG A 48 11.23 -8.64 -7.23
CA ARG A 48 11.46 -9.64 -8.28
C ARG A 48 12.51 -10.68 -7.89
N ALA A 49 13.57 -10.26 -7.20
CA ALA A 49 14.60 -11.17 -6.71
C ALA A 49 14.05 -12.13 -5.65
N ALA A 50 13.22 -11.63 -4.72
CA ALA A 50 12.54 -12.48 -3.73
C ALA A 50 11.55 -13.45 -4.39
N HIS A 51 10.76 -12.98 -5.35
CA HIS A 51 9.83 -13.81 -6.11
C HIS A 51 10.55 -14.96 -6.82
N ARG A 52 11.66 -14.66 -7.50
CA ARG A 52 12.50 -15.67 -8.16
C ARG A 52 13.05 -16.68 -7.15
N TRP A 53 13.59 -16.21 -6.02
CA TRP A 53 14.12 -17.10 -4.97
C TRP A 53 13.04 -18.09 -4.48
N CYS A 54 11.80 -17.63 -4.31
CA CYS A 54 10.67 -18.48 -3.93
C CYS A 54 10.32 -19.52 -5.01
N GLN A 55 10.34 -19.12 -6.28
CA GLN A 55 10.06 -20.00 -7.43
C GLN A 55 11.13 -21.08 -7.58
N GLU A 56 12.41 -20.71 -7.52
CA GLU A 56 13.54 -21.63 -7.63
C GLU A 56 13.53 -22.71 -6.54
N ARG A 57 12.97 -22.41 -5.37
CA ARG A 57 12.82 -23.35 -4.24
C ARG A 57 11.48 -24.09 -4.23
N GLY A 58 10.63 -23.85 -5.22
CA GLY A 58 9.32 -24.50 -5.31
C GLY A 58 8.43 -24.24 -4.09
N LEU A 59 8.51 -23.04 -3.50
CA LEU A 59 7.70 -22.75 -2.32
C LEU A 59 6.20 -22.79 -2.66
N PRO A 60 5.39 -23.56 -1.92
CA PRO A 60 3.96 -23.64 -2.15
C PRO A 60 3.28 -22.30 -1.81
N ALA A 61 2.05 -22.09 -2.32
CA ALA A 61 1.30 -20.83 -2.19
C ALA A 61 1.03 -20.37 -0.74
N TRP A 62 1.08 -21.28 0.23
CA TRP A 62 0.95 -20.94 1.66
C TRP A 62 2.27 -20.43 2.27
N ARG A 63 3.42 -20.70 1.62
CA ARG A 63 4.76 -20.21 2.00
C ARG A 63 5.26 -19.06 1.12
N HIS A 64 4.72 -18.90 -0.08
CA HIS A 64 5.00 -17.78 -0.97
C HIS A 64 3.74 -16.94 -1.18
N ARG A 65 3.69 -15.80 -0.48
CA ARG A 65 2.55 -14.88 -0.45
C ARG A 65 2.81 -13.70 -1.37
N CYS A 66 2.50 -13.88 -2.65
CA CYS A 66 2.64 -12.87 -3.69
C CYS A 66 1.40 -11.97 -3.73
N HIS A 67 1.58 -10.65 -3.56
CA HIS A 67 0.50 -9.66 -3.62
C HIS A 67 0.71 -8.70 -4.80
N PRO A 68 0.55 -9.11 -6.06
CA PRO A 68 0.83 -8.23 -7.19
C PRO A 68 -0.03 -6.96 -7.14
N ARG A 69 0.54 -5.84 -7.58
CA ARG A 69 -0.27 -4.63 -7.82
C ARG A 69 -1.13 -4.86 -9.05
N LEU A 70 -2.45 -4.84 -8.89
CA LEU A 70 -3.36 -4.79 -10.02
C LEU A 70 -3.09 -3.49 -10.78
N GLN A 71 -2.49 -3.59 -11.96
CA GLN A 71 -2.46 -2.47 -12.89
C GLN A 71 -3.89 -2.22 -13.35
N ALA A 72 -4.27 -0.95 -13.48
CA ALA A 72 -5.56 -0.58 -14.05
C ALA A 72 -5.58 -0.98 -15.53
N SER A 73 -5.94 -2.21 -15.84
CA SER A 73 -6.27 -2.63 -17.20
C SER A 73 -7.43 -1.76 -17.67
N ARG A 74 -7.36 -1.24 -18.91
CA ARG A 74 -8.38 -0.35 -19.50
C ARG A 74 -9.83 -0.88 -19.50
N GLY A 75 -10.07 -2.14 -19.10
CA GLY A 75 -11.39 -2.76 -18.96
C GLY A 75 -11.95 -2.93 -17.53
N LEU A 76 -11.16 -2.71 -16.47
CA LEU A 76 -11.63 -2.86 -15.07
C LEU A 76 -12.18 -1.54 -14.49
N MET A 77 -13.06 -0.88 -15.24
CA MET A 77 -13.62 0.45 -14.93
C MET A 77 -14.52 0.51 -13.68
N ARG A 78 -14.68 -0.57 -12.90
CA ARG A 78 -15.66 -0.65 -11.80
C ARG A 78 -15.13 -1.07 -10.44
N LEU A 79 -13.84 -1.39 -10.28
CA LEU A 79 -13.29 -1.65 -8.95
C LEU A 79 -12.71 -0.35 -8.35
N PRO A 80 -13.02 -0.02 -7.08
CA PRO A 80 -12.35 1.06 -6.39
C PRO A 80 -10.84 0.85 -6.45
N ARG A 81 -10.09 1.85 -6.93
CA ARG A 81 -8.63 1.82 -6.92
C ARG A 81 -8.18 1.80 -5.45
N GLU A 82 -7.79 0.63 -4.96
CA GLU A 82 -7.14 0.50 -3.67
C GLU A 82 -5.87 1.38 -3.67
N THR A 83 -5.75 2.26 -2.68
CA THR A 83 -4.53 3.05 -2.52
C THR A 83 -3.39 2.17 -2.04
N LEU A 84 -2.15 2.51 -2.41
CA LEU A 84 -0.97 1.77 -1.94
C LEU A 84 -0.90 1.67 -0.41
N ALA A 85 -1.31 2.75 0.27
CA ALA A 85 -1.42 2.82 1.73
C ALA A 85 -2.37 1.76 2.29
N VAL A 86 -3.58 1.63 1.72
CA VAL A 86 -4.57 0.63 2.13
C VAL A 86 -4.06 -0.78 1.86
N ARG A 87 -3.41 -1.00 0.71
CA ARG A 87 -2.79 -2.28 0.37
C ARG A 87 -1.72 -2.69 1.38
N HIS A 88 -0.80 -1.78 1.75
CA HIS A 88 0.24 -2.06 2.73
C HIS A 88 -0.36 -2.37 4.10
N GLN A 89 -1.39 -1.63 4.51
CA GLN A 89 -2.10 -1.89 5.76
C GLN A 89 -2.78 -3.27 5.75
N ARG A 90 -3.40 -3.65 4.63
CA ARG A 90 -4.00 -4.97 4.46
C ARG A 90 -2.96 -6.08 4.58
N ILE A 91 -1.80 -5.95 3.92
CA ILE A 91 -0.71 -6.94 4.02
C ILE A 91 -0.24 -7.07 5.48
N LEU A 92 0.00 -5.95 6.19
CA LEU A 92 0.40 -5.99 7.60
C LEU A 92 -0.61 -6.72 8.48
N ARG A 93 -1.90 -6.46 8.27
CA ARG A 93 -2.98 -7.03 9.08
C ARG A 93 -3.23 -8.51 8.73
N ASP A 94 -3.41 -8.80 7.46
CA ASP A 94 -3.91 -10.10 7.00
C ASP A 94 -2.77 -11.13 6.88
N GLU A 95 -1.58 -10.69 6.46
CA GLU A 95 -0.41 -11.57 6.37
C GLU A 95 0.41 -11.57 7.65
N GLY A 96 0.25 -10.61 8.57
CA GLY A 96 0.91 -10.60 9.87
C GLY A 96 2.44 -10.84 9.82
N PRO A 97 3.22 -10.09 9.01
CA PRO A 97 4.66 -10.27 8.95
C PRO A 97 5.30 -10.09 10.34
N ARG A 98 6.33 -10.89 10.61
CA ARG A 98 7.14 -10.83 11.84
C ARG A 98 8.47 -10.12 11.65
N LEU A 99 8.83 -9.87 10.40
CA LEU A 99 9.98 -9.09 9.99
C LEU A 99 9.68 -8.45 8.63
N VAL A 100 10.05 -7.18 8.47
CA VAL A 100 10.13 -6.54 7.15
C VAL A 100 11.61 -6.38 6.80
N VAL A 101 12.00 -6.78 5.60
CA VAL A 101 13.34 -6.52 5.05
C VAL A 101 13.22 -5.54 3.90
N VAL A 102 13.88 -4.40 4.04
CA VAL A 102 13.93 -3.33 3.04
C VAL A 102 15.29 -3.39 2.34
N PHE A 103 15.33 -3.72 1.06
CA PHE A 103 16.56 -3.66 0.25
C PHE A 103 16.61 -2.35 -0.52
N HIS A 104 17.46 -1.42 -0.13
CA HIS A 104 17.44 -0.07 -0.72
C HIS A 104 18.78 0.66 -0.61
N GLU A 105 19.40 0.94 -1.75
CA GLU A 105 20.74 1.52 -1.90
C GLU A 105 20.84 2.97 -1.42
N ALA A 106 19.75 3.72 -1.58
CA ALA A 106 19.65 5.12 -1.16
C ALA A 106 18.37 5.33 -0.33
N PHE A 107 18.22 4.60 0.78
CA PHE A 107 17.01 4.71 1.59
C PHE A 107 16.92 6.09 2.25
N ALA A 108 15.86 6.84 1.91
CA ALA A 108 15.53 8.09 2.55
C ALA A 108 14.16 7.98 3.26
N PRO A 109 14.06 8.39 4.54
CA PRO A 109 12.75 8.55 5.17
C PRO A 109 11.96 9.64 4.42
N GLY A 110 10.72 9.33 4.01
CA GLY A 110 9.92 10.28 3.23
C GLY A 110 8.73 9.63 2.49
N PRO A 111 8.25 10.25 1.39
CA PRO A 111 7.04 9.81 0.67
C PRO A 111 7.24 8.55 -0.20
N GLY A 112 8.38 7.86 -0.10
CA GLY A 112 8.68 6.67 -0.88
C GLY A 112 7.87 5.44 -0.46
N VAL A 113 7.63 4.52 -1.41
CA VAL A 113 6.90 3.27 -1.17
C VAL A 113 7.53 2.44 -0.05
N SER A 114 8.85 2.20 -0.12
CA SER A 114 9.57 1.43 0.91
C SER A 114 9.57 2.14 2.26
N ALA A 115 9.63 3.47 2.28
CA ALA A 115 9.54 4.26 3.50
C ALA A 115 8.13 4.21 4.12
N ASP A 116 7.06 4.17 3.31
CA ASP A 116 5.69 3.95 3.81
C ASP A 116 5.51 2.56 4.43
N ILE A 117 6.04 1.51 3.79
CA ILE A 117 6.04 0.16 4.35
C ILE A 117 6.80 0.13 5.68
N ALA A 118 8.03 0.64 5.71
CA ALA A 118 8.87 0.67 6.91
C ALA A 118 8.18 1.41 8.05
N ARG A 119 7.60 2.60 7.78
CA ARG A 119 6.91 3.41 8.79
C ARG A 119 5.69 2.69 9.36
N ARG A 120 4.88 2.05 8.52
CA ARG A 120 3.71 1.29 8.97
C ARG A 120 4.10 0.05 9.78
N ALA A 121 5.13 -0.66 9.35
CA ALA A 121 5.64 -1.83 10.05
C ALA A 121 6.16 -1.46 11.45
N VAL A 122 7.00 -0.42 11.55
CA VAL A 122 7.49 0.09 12.84
C VAL A 122 6.33 0.54 13.72
N ALA A 123 5.35 1.28 13.19
CA ALA A 123 4.18 1.71 13.94
C ALA A 123 3.30 0.53 14.43
N ALA A 124 3.33 -0.61 13.74
CA ALA A 124 2.65 -1.84 14.12
C ALA A 124 3.50 -2.76 15.03
N GLY A 125 4.69 -2.32 15.47
CA GLY A 125 5.60 -3.12 16.29
C GLY A 125 6.30 -4.24 15.52
N VAL A 126 6.27 -4.23 14.19
CA VAL A 126 6.99 -5.20 13.35
C VAL A 126 8.41 -4.69 13.11
N PRO A 127 9.45 -5.46 13.47
CA PRO A 127 10.83 -5.03 13.27
C PRO A 127 11.15 -4.90 11.78
N VAL A 128 11.98 -3.90 11.44
CA VAL A 128 12.35 -3.60 10.06
C VAL A 128 13.87 -3.60 9.92
N TRP A 129 14.41 -4.47 9.06
CA TRP A 129 15.82 -4.54 8.72
C TRP A 129 16.07 -3.88 7.36
N LEU A 130 16.88 -2.82 7.34
CA LEU A 130 17.31 -2.16 6.11
C LEU A 130 18.64 -2.75 5.65
N VAL A 131 18.69 -3.24 4.41
CA VAL A 131 19.89 -3.71 3.72
C VAL A 131 20.28 -2.67 2.65
N PRO A 132 21.40 -1.93 2.84
CA PRO A 132 21.74 -0.82 1.96
C PRO A 132 22.64 -1.19 0.78
N GLY A 133 23.18 -2.41 0.72
CA GLY A 133 24.15 -2.76 -0.31
C GLY A 133 24.30 -4.25 -0.56
N ALA A 134 25.37 -4.61 -1.27
CA ALA A 134 25.70 -6.00 -1.61
C ALA A 134 25.92 -6.91 -0.39
N ASP A 135 26.47 -6.35 0.71
CA ASP A 135 26.73 -7.09 1.94
C ASP A 135 25.49 -7.08 2.85
N PRO A 136 24.82 -8.23 3.06
CA PRO A 136 23.65 -8.32 3.93
C PRO A 136 23.99 -8.13 5.42
N GLY A 137 25.27 -8.24 5.81
CA GLY A 137 25.74 -8.00 7.18
C GLY A 137 25.81 -6.53 7.58
N ARG A 138 25.86 -5.61 6.60
CA ARG A 138 25.89 -4.16 6.84
C ARG A 138 24.51 -3.52 6.99
N GLY A 139 23.48 -4.33 7.14
CA GLY A 139 22.14 -3.81 7.39
C GLY A 139 22.02 -3.13 8.75
N ARG A 140 20.89 -2.47 8.97
CA ARG A 140 20.57 -1.84 10.25
C ARG A 140 19.08 -1.95 10.56
N TRP A 141 18.76 -1.99 11.85
CA TRP A 141 17.37 -1.91 12.30
C TRP A 141 16.85 -0.49 12.13
N LEU A 142 15.66 -0.36 11.53
CA LEU A 142 14.93 0.90 11.50
C LEU A 142 14.02 0.97 12.73
N THR A 143 14.00 2.15 13.34
CA THR A 143 13.18 2.50 14.50
C THR A 143 12.30 3.71 14.18
N ALA A 144 11.39 4.05 15.08
CA ALA A 144 10.59 5.27 14.97
C ALA A 144 11.47 6.54 14.87
N ALA A 145 12.66 6.54 15.50
CA ALA A 145 13.60 7.65 15.40
C ALA A 145 14.19 7.81 13.99
N ASN A 146 14.23 6.74 13.19
CA ASN A 146 14.74 6.78 11.81
C ASN A 146 13.65 7.12 10.79
N LEU A 147 12.38 7.07 11.20
CA LEU A 147 11.21 7.19 10.35
C LEU A 147 10.31 8.28 10.94
N PRO A 148 10.48 9.55 10.53
CA PRO A 148 9.63 10.62 11.03
C PRO A 148 8.17 10.24 10.80
N GLY A 149 7.33 10.59 11.78
CA GLY A 149 5.90 10.37 11.70
C GLY A 149 5.34 10.95 10.39
N PRO A 150 4.15 10.49 9.96
CA PRO A 150 3.47 11.21 8.89
C PRO A 150 3.41 12.70 9.26
N PRO A 151 3.56 13.62 8.29
CA PRO A 151 3.29 15.02 8.58
C PRO A 151 1.90 15.10 9.22
N PRO A 152 1.68 15.98 10.22
CA PRO A 152 0.37 16.15 10.82
C PRO A 152 -0.63 16.36 9.69
N ALA A 153 -1.80 15.72 9.80
CA ALA A 153 -2.88 15.94 8.84
C ALA A 153 -3.07 17.46 8.73
N ALA A 154 -3.07 17.97 7.49
CA ALA A 154 -3.40 19.36 7.27
C ALA A 154 -4.72 19.66 8.01
N PRO A 155 -4.82 20.79 8.73
CA PRO A 155 -6.05 21.13 9.42
C PRO A 155 -7.19 21.01 8.41
N ALA A 156 -8.24 20.28 8.80
CA ALA A 156 -9.44 20.18 7.99
C ALA A 156 -9.85 21.62 7.61
N PRO A 157 -10.21 21.88 6.33
CA PRO A 157 -10.75 23.19 5.99
C PRO A 157 -11.88 23.50 6.97
N PRO A 158 -11.96 24.75 7.48
CA PRO A 158 -13.02 25.11 8.42
C PRO A 158 -14.35 24.67 7.81
N ALA A 159 -15.12 23.91 8.59
CA ALA A 159 -16.45 23.50 8.18
C ALA A 159 -17.18 24.75 7.72
N ALA A 160 -17.64 24.75 6.47
CA ALA A 160 -18.44 25.85 5.95
C ALA A 160 -19.60 26.05 6.93
N SER A 161 -19.63 27.22 7.57
CA SER A 161 -20.71 27.58 8.48
C SER A 161 -22.03 27.30 7.76
N PRO A 162 -23.01 26.62 8.40
CA PRO A 162 -24.33 26.47 7.81
C PRO A 162 -24.87 27.88 7.54
N GLY A 163 -24.96 28.21 6.26
CA GLY A 163 -25.47 29.49 5.79
C GLY A 163 -26.83 29.73 6.37
N ALA A 164 -26.98 30.92 6.96
CA ALA A 164 -28.23 31.43 7.50
C ALA A 164 -29.38 31.19 6.51
N ALA A 165 -30.44 30.58 7.01
CA ALA A 165 -31.72 30.51 6.35
C ALA A 165 -32.20 31.94 6.04
N VAL A 166 -32.18 32.32 4.76
CA VAL A 166 -32.88 33.52 4.28
C VAL A 166 -34.37 33.20 4.34
N ARG A 167 -35.06 33.87 5.26
CA ARG A 167 -36.51 33.82 5.41
C ARG A 167 -37.20 34.51 4.24
N ALA A 168 -38.34 33.93 3.88
CA ALA A 168 -39.27 34.34 2.85
C ALA A 168 -39.78 35.79 3.00
N GLY A 169 -39.99 36.43 1.85
CA GLY A 169 -40.80 37.63 1.70
C GLY A 169 -41.55 37.58 0.36
N THR A 170 -42.88 37.52 0.44
CA THR A 170 -43.91 37.70 -0.61
C THR A 170 -45.06 38.46 0.09
N PRO A 171 -45.98 39.23 -0.55
CA PRO A 171 -46.37 39.37 -1.97
C PRO A 171 -46.43 40.87 -2.44
N ASP A 172 -46.75 41.28 -3.68
CA ASP A 172 -48.05 41.29 -4.38
C ASP A 172 -47.90 41.63 -5.90
N GLY A 173 -48.80 41.07 -6.74
CA GLY A 173 -48.88 41.23 -8.21
C GLY A 173 -49.69 42.46 -8.67
N PRO A 174 -50.47 42.44 -9.80
CA PRO A 174 -50.56 41.47 -10.90
C PRO A 174 -50.58 42.11 -12.33
N ALA A 175 -50.65 41.26 -13.37
CA ALA A 175 -51.54 41.38 -14.56
C ALA A 175 -50.86 40.97 -15.89
N GLY A 176 -51.54 40.13 -16.68
CA GLY A 176 -51.25 39.96 -18.11
C GLY A 176 -51.43 38.53 -18.64
N ARG A 177 -52.68 38.12 -18.86
CA ARG A 177 -53.08 36.90 -19.59
C ARG A 177 -52.54 36.88 -21.03
N ALA A 178 -52.18 35.69 -21.54
CA ALA A 178 -52.93 35.01 -22.63
C ALA A 178 -52.34 33.63 -22.97
N HIS A 179 -53.17 32.59 -22.80
CA HIS A 179 -53.17 31.33 -23.57
C HIS A 179 -54.15 31.51 -24.76
N PRO A 180 -54.24 30.64 -25.80
CA PRO A 180 -54.11 29.15 -25.81
C PRO A 180 -53.26 28.66 -27.02
N ALA A 181 -53.11 27.40 -27.45
CA ALA A 181 -53.86 26.14 -27.36
C ALA A 181 -52.88 24.95 -27.60
N ALA A 182 -52.93 23.88 -26.80
CA ALA A 182 -53.51 22.56 -27.13
C ALA A 182 -52.86 21.77 -28.30
N ALA A 183 -52.01 20.78 -27.94
CA ALA A 183 -52.06 19.32 -28.19
C ALA A 183 -52.52 18.77 -29.57
N PRO A 184 -52.18 17.52 -29.99
CA PRO A 184 -51.77 16.39 -29.15
C PRO A 184 -50.62 15.51 -29.67
N ALA A 185 -50.21 14.59 -28.79
CA ALA A 185 -49.49 13.37 -29.11
C ALA A 185 -50.47 12.28 -29.57
N THR A 186 -50.05 11.41 -30.48
CA THR A 186 -50.39 9.98 -30.43
C THR A 186 -49.43 9.14 -31.31
N PRO A 187 -49.34 7.82 -31.02
CA PRO A 187 -48.20 6.95 -31.32
C PRO A 187 -48.50 5.91 -32.41
N CYS A 188 -47.46 5.17 -32.81
CA CYS A 188 -47.40 3.72 -33.03
C CYS A 188 -45.93 3.30 -33.19
#